data_AF-A0A535UEN5-F1
#
_entry.id   AF-A0A535UEN5-F1
#
_cell.length_a   1.000
_cell.length_b   1.000
_cell.length_c   1.000
_cell.angle_alpha   90.00
_cell.angle_beta   90.00
_cell.angle_gamma   90.00
#
_symmetry.space_group_name_H-M   'P 1'
#
loop_
_entity.id
_entity.type
_entity.pdbx_description
1 polymer ?
#
loop_
_entity_poly.entity_id
_entity_poly.type
_entity_poly.pdbx_seq_one_letter_code
_entity_poly.pdbx_strand_id
1 'polypeptide(L)'
;MSEKLLEELKASQQLVIAMTQLVAEDVPARVGAWTLRDVAAHLAATEKECFEPRIRAMAAGDRPEFEYYSNDQRDFDGISLHTALAEWSDTRGRLIDFVRGLSDDERTRVGVHKKYGELTVDGYLRIALNHDQDHLKSLERLATEAAR
;
A
#
# COMPACT_ATOMS: atom_id res chain seq x y z
N MET A 1 -16.25 10.65 8.53
CA MET A 1 -15.38 9.47 8.39
C MET A 1 -14.53 9.73 7.16
N SER A 2 -13.38 10.39 7.32
CA SER A 2 -12.47 10.73 6.21
C SER A 2 -11.06 11.16 6.68
N GLU A 3 -10.87 11.53 7.97
CA GLU A 3 -9.53 11.73 8.56
C GLU A 3 -8.99 10.46 9.25
N LYS A 4 -9.83 9.75 10.01
CA LYS A 4 -9.45 8.51 10.69
C LYS A 4 -8.82 7.47 9.74
N LEU A 5 -9.37 7.32 8.53
CA LEU A 5 -8.86 6.37 7.54
C LEU A 5 -7.45 6.77 7.05
N LEU A 6 -7.18 8.07 6.89
CA LEU A 6 -5.86 8.57 6.48
C LEU A 6 -4.82 8.35 7.59
N GLU A 7 -5.22 8.57 8.85
CA GLU A 7 -4.36 8.28 10.00
C GLU A 7 -4.09 6.77 10.15
N GLU A 8 -5.11 5.93 9.91
CA GLU A 8 -4.94 4.46 9.89
C GLU A 8 -3.97 4.03 8.78
N LEU A 9 -4.05 4.60 7.58
CA LEU A 9 -3.14 4.35 6.46
C LEU A 9 -1.70 4.80 6.72
N LYS A 10 -1.54 5.94 7.40
CA LYS A 10 -0.22 6.43 7.79
C LYS A 10 0.38 5.53 8.86
N ALA A 11 -0.41 5.18 9.88
CA ALA A 11 0.02 4.30 10.96
C ALA A 11 0.35 2.89 10.45
N SER A 12 -0.46 2.30 9.56
CA SER A 12 -0.19 0.99 8.97
C SER A 12 1.13 0.97 8.20
N GLN A 13 1.37 2.00 7.37
CA GLN A 13 2.64 2.12 6.66
C GLN A 13 3.83 2.23 7.63
N GLN A 14 3.74 3.08 8.65
CA GLN A 14 4.81 3.25 9.63
C GLN A 14 5.12 1.95 10.39
N LEU A 15 4.08 1.19 10.76
CA LEU A 15 4.23 -0.11 11.40
C LEU A 15 4.89 -1.13 10.47
N VAL A 16 4.46 -1.22 9.20
CA VAL A 16 5.08 -2.12 8.22
C VAL A 16 6.56 -1.77 8.01
N ILE A 17 6.90 -0.48 7.88
CA ILE A 17 8.29 -0.01 7.75
C ILE A 17 9.12 -0.46 8.97
N ALA A 18 8.65 -0.15 10.17
CA ALA A 18 9.38 -0.46 11.41
C ALA A 18 9.57 -1.98 11.60
N MET A 19 8.52 -2.77 11.37
CA MET A 19 8.59 -4.23 11.46
C MET A 19 9.52 -4.83 10.40
N THR A 20 9.50 -4.30 9.18
CA THR A 20 10.40 -4.76 8.11
C THR A 20 11.86 -4.50 8.47
N GLN A 21 12.18 -3.32 9.00
CA GLN A 21 13.52 -2.97 9.42
C GLN A 21 14.00 -3.86 10.58
N LEU A 22 13.17 -4.06 11.59
CA LEU A 22 13.47 -4.93 12.73
C LEU A 22 13.80 -6.36 12.27
N VAL A 23 12.93 -6.97 11.45
CA VAL A 23 13.12 -8.36 11.00
C VAL A 23 14.33 -8.48 10.06
N ALA A 24 14.62 -7.44 9.26
CA ALA A 24 15.76 -7.44 8.33
C ALA A 24 17.13 -7.41 9.03
N GLU A 25 17.20 -6.84 10.24
CA GLU A 25 18.43 -6.79 11.03
C GLU A 25 18.81 -8.17 11.62
N ASP A 26 17.82 -8.99 11.95
CA ASP A 26 18.04 -10.24 12.69
C ASP A 26 18.34 -11.46 11.80
N VAL A 27 17.71 -11.57 10.62
CA VAL A 27 17.79 -12.78 9.78
C VAL A 27 17.48 -12.45 8.31
N PRO A 28 18.01 -13.19 7.31
CA PRO A 28 17.52 -13.15 5.94
C PRO A 28 16.11 -13.76 5.85
N ALA A 29 15.12 -13.03 6.34
CA ALA A 29 13.73 -13.45 6.42
C ALA A 29 13.03 -13.39 5.06
N ARG A 30 12.05 -14.27 4.87
CA ARG A 30 11.24 -14.36 3.66
C ARG A 30 9.77 -14.53 3.98
N VAL A 31 8.91 -13.87 3.21
CA VAL A 31 7.47 -14.12 3.17
C VAL A 31 7.19 -14.99 1.94
N GLY A 32 7.07 -16.30 2.16
CA GLY A 32 6.98 -17.25 1.04
C GLY A 32 8.24 -17.19 0.15
N ALA A 33 8.07 -16.85 -1.13
CA ALA A 33 9.18 -16.72 -2.06
C ALA A 33 9.92 -15.37 -1.95
N TRP A 34 9.32 -14.35 -1.35
CA TRP A 34 9.82 -12.99 -1.36
C TRP A 34 10.75 -12.69 -0.19
N THR A 35 11.86 -12.03 -0.46
CA THR A 35 12.67 -11.37 0.57
C THR A 35 11.93 -10.15 1.12
N LEU A 36 12.35 -9.63 2.28
CA LEU A 36 11.79 -8.38 2.82
C LEU A 36 11.97 -7.18 1.87
N ARG A 37 13.04 -7.17 1.09
CA ARG A 37 13.26 -6.18 0.02
C ARG A 37 12.21 -6.31 -1.07
N ASP A 38 11.89 -7.53 -1.49
CA ASP A 38 10.87 -7.78 -2.52
C ASP A 38 9.47 -7.38 -2.01
N VAL A 39 9.16 -7.64 -0.73
CA VAL A 39 7.93 -7.16 -0.08
C VAL A 39 7.86 -5.62 -0.08
N ALA A 40 8.94 -4.94 0.30
CA ALA A 40 8.98 -3.48 0.28
C ALA A 40 8.83 -2.92 -1.13
N ALA A 41 9.49 -3.52 -2.13
CA ALA A 41 9.40 -3.10 -3.53
C ALA A 41 7.99 -3.35 -4.11
N HIS A 42 7.36 -4.46 -3.75
CA HIS A 42 5.96 -4.77 -4.06
C HIS A 42 5.02 -3.68 -3.53
N LEU A 43 5.17 -3.28 -2.27
CA LEU A 43 4.35 -2.24 -1.63
C LEU A 43 4.54 -0.88 -2.32
N ALA A 44 5.79 -0.48 -2.56
CA ALA A 44 6.11 0.77 -3.27
C ALA A 44 5.50 0.83 -4.67
N ALA A 45 5.66 -0.25 -5.46
CA ALA A 45 5.11 -0.34 -6.80
C ALA A 45 3.58 -0.37 -6.79
N THR A 46 2.96 -1.08 -5.85
CA THR A 46 1.49 -1.11 -5.71
C THR A 46 0.93 0.28 -5.37
N GLU A 47 1.57 1.02 -4.46
CA GLU A 47 1.15 2.38 -4.14
C GLU A 47 1.21 3.30 -5.37
N LYS A 48 2.35 3.29 -6.07
CA LYS A 48 2.66 4.20 -7.17
C LYS A 48 1.92 3.89 -8.47
N GLU A 49 1.75 2.61 -8.78
CA GLU A 49 1.21 2.18 -10.07
C GLU A 49 -0.28 1.80 -10.00
N CYS A 50 -0.77 1.48 -8.80
CA CYS A 50 -2.15 1.05 -8.60
C CYS A 50 -2.94 2.07 -7.79
N PHE A 51 -2.62 2.27 -6.51
CA PHE A 51 -3.46 3.08 -5.62
C PHE A 51 -3.49 4.56 -6.01
N GLU A 52 -2.33 5.21 -6.10
CA GLU A 52 -2.24 6.64 -6.40
C GLU A 52 -2.93 7.04 -7.72
N PRO A 53 -2.59 6.46 -8.89
CA PRO A 53 -3.17 6.91 -10.15
C PRO A 53 -4.67 6.64 -10.25
N ARG A 54 -5.16 5.52 -9.69
CA ARG A 54 -6.59 5.19 -9.69
C ARG A 54 -7.37 6.15 -8.79
N ILE A 55 -6.85 6.47 -7.61
CA ILE A 55 -7.48 7.44 -6.70
C ILE A 55 -7.54 8.82 -7.33
N ARG A 56 -6.46 9.27 -7.97
CA ARG A 56 -6.44 10.56 -8.67
C ARG A 56 -7.47 10.62 -9.79
N ALA A 57 -7.57 9.58 -10.61
CA ALA A 57 -8.57 9.51 -11.70
C ALA A 57 -10.02 9.47 -11.17
N MET A 58 -10.29 8.69 -10.12
CA MET A 58 -11.60 8.68 -9.47
C MET A 58 -11.95 10.07 -8.91
N ALA A 59 -11.04 10.67 -8.16
CA ALA A 59 -11.21 12.01 -7.59
C ALA A 59 -11.38 13.10 -8.67
N ALA A 60 -10.80 12.94 -9.86
CA ALA A 60 -10.99 13.84 -10.99
C ALA A 60 -12.37 13.69 -11.68
N GLY A 61 -13.11 12.61 -11.37
CA GLY A 61 -14.41 12.32 -11.98
C GLY A 61 -14.33 11.47 -13.27
N ASP A 62 -13.16 10.91 -13.58
CA ASP A 62 -12.92 10.17 -14.83
C ASP A 62 -13.64 8.81 -14.86
N ARG A 63 -14.09 8.33 -13.70
CA ARG A 63 -14.76 7.03 -13.52
C ARG A 63 -13.97 5.86 -14.17
N PRO A 64 -12.70 5.66 -13.78
CA PRO A 64 -11.83 4.68 -14.43
C PRO A 64 -12.35 3.26 -14.24
N GLU A 65 -12.26 2.45 -15.30
CA GLU A 65 -12.45 0.99 -15.22
C GLU A 65 -11.10 0.30 -15.03
N PHE A 66 -11.00 -0.62 -14.08
CA PHE A 66 -9.74 -1.29 -13.78
C PHE A 66 -9.96 -2.71 -13.25
N GLU A 67 -8.88 -3.49 -13.29
CA GLU A 67 -8.84 -4.86 -12.78
C GLU A 67 -7.81 -5.02 -11.67
N TYR A 68 -7.71 -6.25 -11.18
CA TYR A 68 -6.74 -6.61 -10.15
C TYR A 68 -5.33 -6.24 -10.63
N TYR A 69 -4.61 -5.50 -9.79
CA TYR A 69 -3.21 -5.21 -10.03
C TYR A 69 -2.37 -6.29 -9.37
N SER A 70 -1.48 -6.92 -10.13
CA SER A 70 -0.46 -7.83 -9.62
C SER A 70 0.88 -7.43 -10.22
N ASN A 71 1.90 -7.42 -9.37
CA ASN A 71 3.30 -7.36 -9.75
C ASN A 71 4.05 -8.56 -9.16
N ASP A 72 3.36 -9.66 -8.85
CA ASP A 72 3.93 -10.77 -8.09
C ASP A 72 5.03 -11.53 -8.84
N GLN A 73 5.01 -11.42 -10.17
CA GLN A 73 6.01 -11.99 -11.09
C GLN A 73 7.08 -10.97 -11.51
N ARG A 74 7.04 -9.74 -10.95
CA ARG A 74 8.02 -8.71 -11.28
C ARG A 74 9.33 -9.03 -10.57
N ASP A 75 10.41 -8.92 -11.33
CA ASP A 75 11.76 -8.91 -10.78
C ASP A 75 12.08 -7.53 -10.20
N PHE A 76 12.38 -7.49 -8.90
CA PHE A 76 12.76 -6.29 -8.17
C PHE A 76 14.27 -6.18 -7.95
N ASP A 77 15.07 -6.94 -8.71
CA ASP A 77 16.52 -6.89 -8.68
C ASP A 77 17.05 -5.45 -8.82
N GLY A 78 18.04 -5.13 -7.99
CA GLY A 78 18.67 -3.81 -7.93
C GLY A 78 17.93 -2.77 -7.07
N ILE A 79 16.71 -3.02 -6.61
CA ILE A 79 16.00 -2.10 -5.71
C ILE A 79 16.41 -2.39 -4.27
N SER A 80 17.08 -1.46 -3.58
CA SER A 80 17.42 -1.65 -2.17
C SER A 80 16.18 -1.57 -1.25
N LEU A 81 16.23 -2.26 -0.10
CA LEU A 81 15.16 -2.18 0.90
C LEU A 81 14.88 -0.73 1.30
N HIS A 82 15.93 0.04 1.60
CA HIS A 82 15.82 1.45 1.97
C HIS A 82 15.16 2.28 0.84
N THR A 83 15.57 2.08 -0.41
CA THR A 83 14.99 2.78 -1.56
C THR A 83 13.50 2.48 -1.70
N ALA A 84 13.11 1.21 -1.59
CA ALA A 84 11.71 0.81 -1.70
C ALA A 84 10.84 1.41 -0.59
N LEU A 85 11.29 1.33 0.68
CA LEU A 85 10.55 1.89 1.81
C LEU A 85 10.42 3.42 1.71
N ALA A 86 11.47 4.12 1.27
CA ALA A 86 11.45 5.56 1.03
C ALA A 86 10.45 5.93 -0.09
N GLU A 87 10.49 5.25 -1.22
CA GLU A 87 9.56 5.49 -2.32
C GLU A 87 8.11 5.24 -1.91
N TRP A 88 7.85 4.18 -1.15
CA TRP A 88 6.51 3.91 -0.61
C TRP A 88 6.06 5.01 0.34
N SER A 89 6.92 5.44 1.26
CA SER A 89 6.61 6.51 2.23
C SER A 89 6.29 7.83 1.52
N ASP A 90 7.13 8.25 0.57
CA ASP A 90 6.93 9.48 -0.18
C ASP A 90 5.63 9.45 -0.99
N THR A 91 5.33 8.31 -1.62
CA THR A 91 4.14 8.14 -2.45
C THR A 91 2.86 8.17 -1.62
N ARG A 92 2.82 7.43 -0.51
CA ARG A 92 1.68 7.44 0.42
C ARG A 92 1.49 8.82 1.05
N GLY A 93 2.57 9.52 1.40
CA GLY A 93 2.50 10.89 1.92
C GLY A 93 1.81 11.83 0.95
N ARG A 94 2.25 11.85 -0.33
CA ARG A 94 1.61 12.66 -1.38
C ARG A 94 0.15 12.26 -1.64
N LEU A 95 -0.17 10.97 -1.56
CA LEU A 95 -1.55 10.50 -1.73
C LEU A 95 -2.45 10.96 -0.58
N ILE A 96 -1.97 10.84 0.66
CA ILE A 96 -2.71 11.30 1.86
C ILE A 96 -2.94 12.81 1.79
N ASP A 97 -1.92 13.60 1.44
CA ASP A 97 -2.05 15.05 1.34
C ASP A 97 -3.02 15.46 0.22
N PHE A 98 -2.97 14.77 -0.92
CA PHE A 98 -3.93 14.94 -2.01
C PHE A 98 -5.36 14.66 -1.54
N VAL A 99 -5.60 13.50 -0.93
CA VAL A 99 -6.93 13.08 -0.47
C VAL A 99 -7.45 14.02 0.63
N ARG A 100 -6.58 14.46 1.55
CA ARG A 100 -6.93 15.42 2.60
C ARG A 100 -7.46 16.74 2.02
N GLY A 101 -6.98 17.16 0.86
CA GLY A 101 -7.46 18.35 0.15
C GLY A 101 -8.76 18.16 -0.64
N LEU A 102 -9.27 16.93 -0.79
CA LEU A 102 -10.52 16.67 -1.52
C LEU A 102 -11.75 17.02 -0.69
N SER A 103 -12.76 17.56 -1.37
CA SER A 103 -14.13 17.69 -0.85
C SER A 103 -14.80 16.33 -0.60
N ASP A 104 -15.86 16.34 0.20
CA ASP A 104 -16.67 15.13 0.45
C ASP A 104 -17.24 14.56 -0.86
N ASP A 105 -17.68 15.41 -1.78
CA ASP A 105 -18.19 14.99 -3.10
C ASP A 105 -17.09 14.31 -3.92
N GLU A 106 -15.87 14.84 -3.96
CA GLU A 106 -14.75 14.24 -4.67
C GLU A 106 -14.34 12.89 -4.08
N ARG A 107 -14.44 12.73 -2.77
CA ARG A 107 -14.15 11.45 -2.07
C ARG A 107 -15.20 10.37 -2.34
N THR A 108 -16.41 10.75 -2.73
CA THR A 108 -17.48 9.81 -3.10
C THR A 108 -17.47 9.46 -4.58
N ARG A 109 -16.66 10.12 -5.42
CA ARG A 109 -16.49 9.76 -6.83
C ARG A 109 -15.96 8.34 -6.95
N VAL A 110 -16.43 7.67 -8.00
CA VAL A 110 -16.28 6.21 -8.14
C VAL A 110 -15.41 5.85 -9.33
N GLY A 111 -14.72 4.72 -9.21
CA GLY A 111 -14.20 3.93 -10.33
C GLY A 111 -14.84 2.54 -10.31
N VAL A 112 -14.65 1.76 -11.37
CA VAL A 112 -15.30 0.46 -11.55
C VAL A 112 -14.24 -0.64 -11.60
N HIS A 113 -14.19 -1.45 -10.55
CA HIS A 113 -13.34 -2.64 -10.52
C HIS A 113 -14.07 -3.84 -11.13
N LYS A 114 -13.47 -4.52 -12.11
CA LYS A 114 -14.11 -5.66 -12.83
C LYS A 114 -14.75 -6.72 -11.91
N LYS A 115 -14.15 -6.98 -10.75
CA LYS A 115 -14.64 -7.97 -9.75
C LYS A 115 -15.53 -7.37 -8.66
N TYR A 116 -15.27 -6.13 -8.24
CA TYR A 116 -15.86 -5.56 -7.03
C TYR A 116 -16.97 -4.55 -7.34
N GLY A 117 -17.17 -4.21 -8.61
CA GLY A 117 -18.11 -3.19 -9.03
C GLY A 117 -17.59 -1.79 -8.71
N GLU A 118 -18.50 -0.88 -8.38
CA GLU A 118 -18.17 0.50 -8.05
C GLU A 118 -17.41 0.60 -6.72
N LEU A 119 -16.32 1.36 -6.73
CA LEU A 119 -15.52 1.70 -5.55
C LEU A 119 -15.34 3.21 -5.50
N THR A 120 -15.62 3.82 -4.36
CA THR A 120 -15.34 5.25 -4.13
C THR A 120 -13.85 5.45 -3.84
N VAL A 121 -13.38 6.71 -3.84
CA VAL A 121 -12.02 7.05 -3.37
C VAL A 121 -11.77 6.50 -1.95
N ASP A 122 -12.65 6.78 -1.00
CA ASP A 122 -12.52 6.27 0.37
C ASP A 122 -12.64 4.74 0.43
N GLY A 123 -13.46 4.15 -0.43
CA GLY A 123 -13.58 2.69 -0.58
C GLY A 123 -12.28 2.06 -1.06
N TYR A 124 -11.57 2.71 -1.98
CA TYR A 124 -10.30 2.21 -2.51
C TYR A 124 -9.14 2.41 -1.53
N LEU A 125 -9.15 3.50 -0.76
CA LEU A 125 -8.24 3.69 0.37
C LEU A 125 -8.39 2.61 1.45
N ARG A 126 -9.62 2.12 1.69
CA ARG A 126 -9.85 0.96 2.57
C ARG A 126 -9.16 -0.30 2.04
N ILE A 127 -9.17 -0.49 0.72
CA ILE A 127 -8.49 -1.64 0.09
C ILE A 127 -6.97 -1.51 0.28
N ALA A 128 -6.40 -0.31 0.13
CA ALA A 128 -4.99 -0.06 0.43
C ALA A 128 -4.67 -0.38 1.91
N LEU A 129 -5.52 0.06 2.85
CA LEU A 129 -5.33 -0.24 4.28
C LEU A 129 -5.36 -1.74 4.56
N ASN A 130 -6.30 -2.47 3.96
CA ASN A 130 -6.38 -3.93 4.13
C ASN A 130 -5.13 -4.63 3.56
N HIS A 131 -4.59 -4.13 2.45
CA HIS A 131 -3.37 -4.64 1.84
C HIS A 131 -2.15 -4.46 2.76
N ASP A 132 -1.98 -3.27 3.35
CA ASP A 132 -0.95 -3.02 4.36
C ASP A 132 -1.06 -4.00 5.54
N GLN A 133 -2.28 -4.22 6.04
CA GLN A 133 -2.55 -5.09 7.19
C GLN A 133 -2.24 -6.56 6.90
N ASP A 134 -2.48 -7.04 5.67
CA ASP A 134 -2.16 -8.42 5.29
C ASP A 134 -0.65 -8.67 5.22
N HIS A 135 0.12 -7.67 4.78
CA HIS A 135 1.59 -7.70 4.85
C HIS A 135 2.09 -7.61 6.28
N LEU A 136 1.49 -6.74 7.11
CA LEU A 136 1.85 -6.61 8.52
C LEU A 136 1.69 -7.93 9.29
N LYS A 137 0.57 -8.65 9.09
CA LYS A 137 0.36 -9.99 9.68
C LYS A 137 1.47 -10.97 9.30
N SER A 138 2.02 -10.84 8.10
CA SER A 138 3.12 -11.70 7.63
C SER A 138 4.44 -11.36 8.32
N LEU A 139 4.71 -10.07 8.53
CA LEU A 139 5.88 -9.59 9.28
C LEU A 139 5.80 -9.96 10.77
N GLU A 140 4.62 -9.85 11.38
CA GLU A 140 4.40 -10.24 12.79
C GLU A 140 4.68 -11.73 13.03
N ARG A 141 4.28 -12.59 12.08
CA ARG A 141 4.62 -14.03 12.14
C ARG A 141 6.13 -14.25 12.09
N LEU A 142 6.82 -13.59 11.17
CA LEU A 142 8.29 -13.69 11.06
C LEU A 142 9.01 -13.19 12.31
N ALA A 143 8.60 -12.05 12.87
CA ALA A 143 9.18 -11.53 14.11
C ALA A 143 8.96 -12.50 15.30
N THR A 144 7.79 -13.12 15.39
CA THR A 144 7.48 -14.11 16.42
C THR A 144 8.33 -15.38 16.27
N GLU A 145 8.62 -15.80 15.04
CA GLU A 145 9.48 -16.95 14.75
C GLU A 145 10.95 -16.66 15.07
N ALA A 146 11.43 -15.45 14.80
CA ALA A 146 12.80 -15.03 15.12
C ALA A 146 13.06 -14.88 16.63
N ALA A 147 12.03 -14.57 17.41
CA ALA A 147 12.11 -14.41 18.86
C ALA A 147 12.09 -15.74 19.66
N ARG A 148 11.96 -16.90 18.99
CA ARG A 148 11.95 -18.24 19.59
C ARG A 148 13.33 -18.89 19.56
#